data_AF-A0A1F9H8Q5-F1
#
_entry.id   AF-A0A1F9H8Q5-F1
#
_cell.length_a   1.000
_cell.length_b   1.000
_cell.length_c   1.000
_cell.angle_alpha   90.00
_cell.angle_beta   90.00
_cell.angle_gamma   90.00
#
_symmetry.space_group_name_H-M   'P 1'
#
loop_
_entity.id
_entity.type
_entity.pdbx_description
1 polymer ?
#
loop_
_entity_poly.entity_id
_entity_poly.type
_entity_poly.pdbx_seq_one_letter_code
_entity_poly.pdbx_strand_id
1 'polypeptide(L)'
;MTSTSLSVYNKHLKLFNFPIFLKAITPLILSCLLFVPKTLAQIPCTHEPNYQAMNQEMMNYFQHSISSQNVRIAIFPFQDQTNSNPDPTLSQGFAVALIDILSKVQRMGVYPSMLTLESSIASGIPSQNYFVESSMAPLAQSLGATHAIIGMFQKTGPTGLRYFIKIIDVKESRLLSPPQEFASEMTDRFLDVMGDTAKSILKTLNSSKIKVPSFEKYLEQNPSYEAFRYYVKGIEKSLLYNPADLAIARAWFEKATAASYTYTTAYMERIRVLMMLALIDRLQGKDISLLVSEAQKLLQMSKTQAFKSGGSSKKNTLDWPISGLRLFLGYEFYVTGVGRFNTGQHEEASSYLSEARRLVPEDALARAFLAKTGGRASEEMMRATNITNCLP
;
A
#
# COMPACT_ATOMS: atom_id res chain seq x y z
N MET A 1 -26.35 23.26 -14.98
CA MET A 1 -25.31 23.54 -15.99
C MET A 1 -24.13 22.59 -15.74
N THR A 2 -24.35 21.27 -15.89
CA THR A 2 -24.10 20.42 -17.08
C THR A 2 -22.63 20.07 -17.34
N SER A 3 -22.12 19.13 -16.54
CA SER A 3 -21.59 17.81 -16.96
C SER A 3 -20.67 17.71 -18.20
N THR A 4 -19.49 18.33 -18.17
CA THR A 4 -18.46 18.12 -19.21
C THR A 4 -17.22 17.32 -18.78
N SER A 5 -17.06 16.91 -17.51
CA SER A 5 -15.83 16.25 -17.07
C SER A 5 -15.79 14.71 -17.22
N LEU A 6 -16.92 14.02 -17.45
CA LEU A 6 -16.93 12.56 -17.65
C LEU A 6 -16.81 12.11 -19.12
N SER A 7 -16.99 13.01 -20.09
CA SER A 7 -16.97 12.66 -21.52
C SER A 7 -15.56 12.49 -22.10
N VAL A 8 -14.54 13.07 -21.47
CA VAL A 8 -13.14 12.93 -21.93
C VAL A 8 -12.54 11.59 -21.46
N TYR A 9 -13.01 11.06 -20.33
CA TYR A 9 -12.53 9.81 -19.73
C TYR A 9 -12.85 8.56 -20.58
N ASN A 10 -14.01 8.53 -21.23
CA ASN A 10 -14.43 7.39 -22.07
C ASN A 10 -13.89 7.42 -23.51
N LYS A 11 -13.37 8.57 -23.98
CA LYS A 11 -12.87 8.71 -25.35
C LYS A 11 -11.41 8.25 -25.49
N HIS A 12 -10.61 8.36 -24.42
CA HIS A 12 -9.22 7.87 -24.41
C HIS A 12 -9.09 6.37 -24.09
N LEU A 13 -10.08 5.75 -23.42
CA LEU A 13 -10.10 4.30 -23.15
C LEU A 13 -10.53 3.46 -24.37
N LYS A 14 -11.24 4.05 -25.35
CA LYS A 14 -11.63 3.35 -26.59
C LYS A 14 -10.55 3.37 -27.68
N LEU A 15 -9.47 4.13 -27.52
CA LEU A 15 -8.32 4.14 -28.43
C LEU A 15 -7.25 3.09 -28.07
N PHE A 16 -7.41 2.37 -26.95
CA PHE A 16 -6.59 1.22 -26.60
C PHE A 16 -7.32 -0.10 -26.89
N ASN A 17 -7.75 -0.27 -28.14
CA ASN A 17 -7.83 -1.61 -28.73
C ASN A 17 -6.39 -2.04 -29.00
N PHE A 18 -5.71 -2.57 -27.98
CA PHE A 18 -4.40 -3.22 -28.13
C PHE A 18 -4.58 -4.43 -29.06
N PRO A 19 -4.08 -4.41 -30.31
CA PRO A 19 -4.01 -5.63 -31.07
C PRO A 19 -2.88 -6.48 -30.49
N ILE A 20 -2.99 -7.76 -30.78
CA ILE A 20 -2.17 -8.92 -30.40
C ILE A 20 -0.64 -8.76 -30.69
N PHE A 21 -0.22 -7.61 -31.22
CA PHE A 21 1.16 -7.25 -31.56
C PHE A 21 2.13 -7.09 -30.37
N LEU A 22 1.65 -6.90 -29.14
CA LEU A 22 2.55 -6.71 -27.98
C LEU A 22 3.16 -8.01 -27.43
N LYS A 23 2.71 -9.19 -27.86
CA LYS A 23 3.28 -10.47 -27.42
C LYS A 23 4.60 -10.84 -28.12
N ALA A 24 4.91 -10.19 -29.25
CA ALA A 24 6.16 -10.43 -29.98
C ALA A 24 7.25 -9.38 -29.71
N ILE A 25 6.89 -8.21 -29.16
CA ILE A 25 7.79 -7.05 -29.04
C ILE A 25 8.25 -6.83 -27.58
N THR A 26 7.55 -7.39 -26.59
CA THR A 26 7.93 -7.27 -25.18
C THR A 26 9.32 -7.83 -24.83
N PRO A 27 9.81 -8.97 -25.39
CA PRO A 27 11.18 -9.40 -25.10
C PRO A 27 12.25 -8.57 -25.84
N LEU A 28 11.89 -7.83 -26.90
CA LEU A 28 12.84 -7.06 -27.71
C LEU A 28 13.03 -5.62 -27.20
N ILE A 29 11.97 -4.98 -26.69
CA ILE A 29 12.09 -3.66 -26.03
C ILE A 29 12.77 -3.79 -24.66
N LEU A 30 12.59 -4.93 -23.97
CA LEU A 30 13.21 -5.16 -22.66
C LEU A 30 14.71 -5.47 -22.75
N SER A 31 15.19 -6.05 -23.86
CA SER A 31 16.63 -6.28 -24.08
C SER A 31 17.36 -5.04 -24.59
N CYS A 32 16.68 -4.14 -25.32
CA CYS A 32 17.27 -2.86 -25.76
C CYS A 32 17.29 -1.78 -24.67
N LEU A 33 16.39 -1.83 -23.67
CA LEU A 33 16.44 -0.93 -22.50
C LEU A 33 17.57 -1.26 -21.51
N LEU A 34 18.18 -2.45 -21.61
CA LEU A 34 19.40 -2.81 -20.86
C LEU A 34 20.68 -2.20 -21.46
N PHE A 35 20.58 -1.54 -22.63
CA PHE A 35 21.67 -0.85 -23.30
C PHE A 35 21.36 0.64 -23.53
N VAL A 36 20.72 1.30 -22.55
CA VAL A 36 20.79 2.76 -22.49
C VAL A 36 22.27 3.12 -22.26
N PRO A 37 22.90 3.94 -23.13
CA PRO A 37 24.30 4.28 -22.98
C PRO A 37 24.54 4.94 -21.61
N LYS A 38 25.57 4.45 -20.91
CA LYS A 38 26.16 4.96 -19.67
C LYS A 38 26.53 6.45 -19.79
N THR A 39 25.56 7.37 -19.82
CA THR A 39 25.83 8.82 -19.98
C THR A 39 24.78 9.71 -19.34
N LEU A 40 24.10 9.24 -18.30
CA LEU A 40 23.93 10.12 -17.14
C LEU A 40 24.96 9.59 -16.15
N ALA A 41 26.18 10.15 -16.21
CA ALA A 41 27.10 10.01 -15.10
C ALA A 41 26.30 10.44 -13.87
N GLN A 42 25.89 9.47 -13.03
CA GLN A 42 25.18 9.73 -11.80
C GLN A 42 26.07 10.72 -11.06
N ILE A 43 25.65 11.97 -10.93
CA ILE A 43 26.34 12.91 -10.07
C ILE A 43 26.28 12.24 -8.70
N PRO A 44 27.41 11.77 -8.15
CA PRO A 44 27.37 11.02 -6.90
C PRO A 44 26.78 11.94 -5.84
N CYS A 45 25.59 11.60 -5.36
CA CYS A 45 24.94 12.34 -4.30
C CYS A 45 25.40 11.76 -2.98
N THR A 46 26.21 12.53 -2.26
CA THR A 46 26.70 12.14 -0.94
C THR A 46 25.70 12.43 0.18
N HIS A 47 24.62 13.17 -0.12
CA HIS A 47 23.62 13.56 0.88
C HIS A 47 22.47 12.56 0.91
N GLU A 48 22.01 12.22 2.10
CA GLU A 48 20.79 11.44 2.25
C GLU A 48 19.55 12.24 1.83
N PRO A 49 18.54 11.58 1.23
CA PRO A 49 17.25 12.21 1.02
C PRO A 49 16.64 12.68 2.35
N ASN A 50 15.82 13.71 2.28
CA ASN A 50 14.98 14.12 3.40
C ASN A 50 13.84 13.10 3.58
N TYR A 51 14.11 12.06 4.38
CA TYR A 51 13.15 10.99 4.64
C TYR A 51 11.84 11.50 5.26
N GLN A 52 11.88 12.56 6.07
CA GLN A 52 10.69 13.18 6.62
C GLN A 52 9.79 13.77 5.51
N ALA A 53 10.39 14.46 4.53
CA ALA A 53 9.64 14.97 3.38
C ALA A 53 9.07 13.84 2.50
N MET A 54 9.84 12.77 2.27
CA MET A 54 9.35 11.58 1.55
C MET A 54 8.16 10.94 2.27
N ASN A 55 8.27 10.75 3.59
CA ASN A 55 7.21 10.20 4.42
C ASN A 55 5.96 11.06 4.39
N GLN A 56 6.10 12.39 4.47
CA GLN A 56 4.96 13.30 4.40
C GLN A 56 4.24 13.20 3.05
N GLU A 57 4.96 13.21 1.93
CA GLU A 57 4.35 13.08 0.59
C GLU A 57 3.65 11.72 0.43
N MET A 58 4.25 10.64 0.90
CA MET A 58 3.66 9.30 0.89
C MET A 58 2.39 9.22 1.75
N MET A 59 2.42 9.75 2.98
CA MET A 59 1.27 9.71 3.90
C MET A 59 0.13 10.60 3.38
N ASN A 60 0.44 11.79 2.85
CA ASN A 60 -0.53 12.64 2.18
C ASN A 60 -1.19 11.90 1.02
N TYR A 61 -0.41 11.21 0.20
CA TYR A 61 -0.96 10.40 -0.90
C TYR A 61 -1.95 9.35 -0.38
N PHE A 62 -1.60 8.58 0.65
CA PHE A 62 -2.47 7.57 1.20
C PHE A 62 -3.76 8.16 1.78
N GLN A 63 -3.66 9.27 2.50
CA GLN A 63 -4.81 9.95 3.07
C GLN A 63 -5.81 10.41 2.00
N HIS A 64 -5.32 10.90 0.86
CA HIS A 64 -6.17 11.40 -0.22
C HIS A 64 -6.61 10.32 -1.21
N SER A 65 -5.94 9.16 -1.24
CA SER A 65 -6.18 8.08 -2.22
C SER A 65 -7.61 7.54 -2.23
N ILE A 66 -8.31 7.61 -1.08
CA ILE A 66 -9.68 7.14 -0.92
C ILE A 66 -10.68 8.26 -0.64
N SER A 67 -10.28 9.52 -0.80
CA SER A 67 -11.12 10.70 -0.50
C SER A 67 -12.44 10.74 -1.28
N SER A 68 -12.46 10.18 -2.50
CA SER A 68 -13.64 10.09 -3.36
C SER A 68 -14.66 9.02 -2.91
N GLN A 69 -14.31 8.16 -1.96
CA GLN A 69 -15.21 7.14 -1.44
C GLN A 69 -16.18 7.74 -0.42
N ASN A 70 -17.45 7.34 -0.48
CA ASN A 70 -18.47 7.77 0.48
C ASN A 70 -18.29 7.10 1.84
N VAL A 71 -17.80 5.86 1.86
CA VAL A 71 -17.45 5.12 3.07
C VAL A 71 -15.94 5.01 3.11
N ARG A 72 -15.32 5.70 4.07
CA ARG A 72 -13.88 5.70 4.35
C ARG A 72 -13.65 5.16 5.76
N ILE A 73 -12.90 4.08 5.88
CA ILE A 73 -12.73 3.33 7.12
C ILE A 73 -11.28 3.39 7.57
N ALA A 74 -11.06 3.83 8.81
CA ALA A 74 -9.80 3.65 9.52
C ALA A 74 -9.90 2.44 10.46
N ILE A 75 -8.92 1.54 10.41
CA ILE A 75 -8.81 0.38 11.28
C ILE A 75 -7.51 0.51 12.07
N PHE A 76 -7.62 0.55 13.38
CA PHE A 76 -6.51 0.82 14.28
C PHE A 76 -5.98 -0.45 14.96
N PRO A 77 -4.72 -0.47 15.43
CA PRO A 77 -4.20 -1.58 16.20
C PRO A 77 -5.10 -1.92 17.39
N PHE A 78 -5.21 -3.21 17.71
CA PHE A 78 -6.09 -3.67 18.77
C PHE A 78 -5.41 -3.49 20.12
N GLN A 79 -6.16 -3.09 21.13
CA GLN A 79 -5.68 -3.07 22.51
C GLN A 79 -5.44 -4.50 23.02
N ASP A 80 -4.27 -4.77 23.57
CA ASP A 80 -3.98 -6.03 24.25
C ASP A 80 -4.52 -5.96 25.70
N GLN A 81 -5.38 -6.90 26.07
CA GLN A 81 -5.92 -7.09 27.43
C GLN A 81 -5.45 -8.41 28.04
N THR A 82 -4.39 -8.99 27.51
CA THR A 82 -3.78 -10.17 28.08
C THR A 82 -3.00 -9.79 29.35
N ASN A 83 -3.23 -10.53 30.44
CA ASN A 83 -2.55 -10.33 31.73
C ASN A 83 -1.05 -10.74 31.70
N SER A 84 -0.52 -11.11 30.53
CA SER A 84 0.86 -11.61 30.35
C SER A 84 1.67 -10.65 29.47
N ASN A 85 2.84 -11.07 29.00
CA ASN A 85 3.69 -10.27 28.11
C ASN A 85 2.88 -9.81 26.88
N PRO A 86 2.75 -8.48 26.66
CA PRO A 86 2.04 -7.93 25.51
C PRO A 86 2.58 -8.50 24.20
N ASP A 87 1.69 -8.75 23.25
CA ASP A 87 2.03 -9.24 21.91
C ASP A 87 1.78 -8.14 20.88
N PRO A 88 2.75 -7.23 20.66
CA PRO A 88 2.56 -6.09 19.75
C PRO A 88 2.28 -6.56 18.32
N THR A 89 2.87 -7.69 17.90
CA THR A 89 2.60 -8.28 16.58
C THR A 89 1.15 -8.73 16.46
N LEU A 90 0.55 -9.31 17.51
CA LEU A 90 -0.86 -9.70 17.46
C LEU A 90 -1.80 -8.48 17.48
N SER A 91 -1.49 -7.47 18.29
CA SER A 91 -2.21 -6.19 18.34
C SER A 91 -2.35 -5.56 16.95
N GLN A 92 -1.24 -5.49 16.21
CA GLN A 92 -1.24 -4.95 14.85
C GLN A 92 -1.82 -5.94 13.83
N GLY A 93 -1.63 -7.24 14.06
CA GLY A 93 -2.09 -8.31 13.19
C GLY A 93 -3.60 -8.28 12.94
N PHE A 94 -4.41 -8.06 13.98
CA PHE A 94 -5.86 -7.92 13.79
C PHE A 94 -6.23 -6.78 12.82
N ALA A 95 -5.63 -5.60 13.00
CA ALA A 95 -5.87 -4.46 12.12
C ALA A 95 -5.42 -4.77 10.69
N VAL A 96 -4.22 -5.31 10.53
CA VAL A 96 -3.63 -5.67 9.23
C VAL A 96 -4.49 -6.69 8.48
N ALA A 97 -4.95 -7.74 9.15
CA ALA A 97 -5.82 -8.76 8.54
C ALA A 97 -7.15 -8.17 8.09
N LEU A 98 -7.80 -7.37 8.95
CA LEU A 98 -9.07 -6.73 8.59
C LEU A 98 -8.91 -5.72 7.44
N ILE A 99 -7.79 -4.99 7.39
CA ILE A 99 -7.47 -4.10 6.28
C ILE A 99 -7.30 -4.89 4.98
N ASP A 100 -6.55 -6.01 4.97
CA ASP A 100 -6.37 -6.83 3.76
C ASP A 100 -7.67 -7.51 3.28
N ILE A 101 -8.62 -7.76 4.18
CA ILE A 101 -9.93 -8.32 3.81
C ILE A 101 -10.87 -7.22 3.29
N LEU A 102 -11.05 -6.16 4.07
CA LEU A 102 -12.04 -5.11 3.80
C LEU A 102 -11.64 -4.20 2.63
N SER A 103 -10.34 -4.06 2.37
CA SER A 103 -9.82 -3.40 1.17
C SER A 103 -10.48 -3.92 -0.12
N LYS A 104 -10.70 -5.23 -0.22
CA LYS A 104 -11.21 -5.88 -1.44
C LYS A 104 -12.69 -5.60 -1.72
N VAL A 105 -13.37 -4.89 -0.83
CA VAL A 105 -14.79 -4.57 -0.95
C VAL A 105 -14.97 -3.33 -1.84
N GLN A 106 -15.70 -3.50 -2.95
CA GLN A 106 -15.96 -2.39 -3.88
C GLN A 106 -16.77 -1.27 -3.22
N ARG A 107 -16.51 -0.02 -3.64
CA ARG A 107 -17.21 1.21 -3.19
C ARG A 107 -16.98 1.58 -1.73
N MET A 108 -15.93 1.02 -1.13
CA MET A 108 -15.44 1.36 0.19
C MET A 108 -13.97 1.74 0.06
N GLY A 109 -13.56 2.79 0.78
CA GLY A 109 -12.17 3.12 0.99
C GLY A 109 -11.73 2.60 2.35
N VAL A 110 -10.68 1.80 2.40
CA VAL A 110 -10.03 1.40 3.65
C VAL A 110 -8.65 2.03 3.68
N TYR A 111 -8.34 2.78 4.73
CA TYR A 111 -7.01 3.35 4.90
C TYR A 111 -5.99 2.22 5.09
N PRO A 112 -4.79 2.36 4.50
CA PRO A 112 -3.77 1.31 4.58
C PRO A 112 -3.19 1.21 5.99
N SER A 113 -2.71 0.02 6.34
CA SER A 113 -2.11 -0.25 7.65
C SER A 113 -0.97 0.72 7.97
N MET A 114 -0.15 1.08 6.97
CA MET A 114 0.94 2.04 7.20
C MET A 114 0.44 3.38 7.75
N LEU A 115 -0.66 3.90 7.19
CA LEU A 115 -1.20 5.19 7.63
C LEU A 115 -1.82 5.08 9.01
N THR A 116 -2.64 4.05 9.28
CA THR A 116 -3.34 3.94 10.56
C THR A 116 -2.41 3.56 11.71
N LEU A 117 -1.45 2.66 11.48
CA LEU A 117 -0.42 2.28 12.47
C LEU A 117 0.49 3.47 12.78
N GLU A 118 1.03 4.15 11.77
CA GLU A 118 1.90 5.31 11.98
C GLU A 118 1.14 6.43 12.69
N SER A 119 -0.11 6.70 12.30
CA SER A 119 -0.91 7.76 12.93
C SER A 119 -1.21 7.44 14.40
N SER A 120 -1.41 6.16 14.75
CA SER A 120 -1.53 5.75 16.15
C SER A 120 -0.23 6.01 16.93
N ILE A 121 0.93 5.65 16.37
CA ILE A 121 2.24 5.89 17.01
C ILE A 121 2.50 7.40 17.17
N ALA A 122 2.35 8.17 16.09
CA ALA A 122 2.62 9.60 16.05
C ALA A 122 1.65 10.43 16.91
N SER A 123 0.44 9.93 17.15
CA SER A 123 -0.53 10.59 18.05
C SER A 123 -0.13 10.55 19.52
N GLY A 124 0.81 9.67 19.90
CA GLY A 124 1.17 9.44 21.29
C GLY A 124 0.06 8.81 22.14
N ILE A 125 -1.04 8.33 21.52
CA ILE A 125 -2.10 7.61 22.22
C ILE A 125 -1.52 6.29 22.76
N PRO A 126 -1.56 6.05 24.08
CA PRO A 126 -1.08 4.80 24.64
C PRO A 126 -1.90 3.61 24.14
N SER A 127 -1.25 2.45 23.92
CA SER A 127 -1.91 1.26 23.37
C SER A 127 -3.07 0.73 24.22
N GLN A 128 -3.06 1.00 25.54
CA GLN A 128 -4.16 0.69 26.44
C GLN A 128 -5.44 1.52 26.22
N ASN A 129 -5.37 2.55 25.38
CA ASN A 129 -6.50 3.41 25.04
C ASN A 129 -7.01 3.16 23.61
N TYR A 130 -6.45 2.19 22.88
CA TYR A 130 -6.89 1.91 21.51
C TYR A 130 -8.33 1.39 21.41
N PHE A 131 -8.94 0.89 22.50
CA PHE A 131 -10.35 0.50 22.53
C PHE A 131 -11.29 1.57 23.13
N VAL A 132 -10.80 2.80 23.29
CA VAL A 132 -11.55 3.94 23.83
C VAL A 132 -11.97 4.89 22.71
N GLU A 133 -13.28 5.07 22.55
CA GLU A 133 -13.91 5.85 21.48
C GLU A 133 -13.44 7.32 21.49
N SER A 134 -13.38 7.94 22.67
CA SER A 134 -12.96 9.32 22.84
C SER A 134 -11.49 9.56 22.48
N SER A 135 -10.66 8.52 22.47
CA SER A 135 -9.27 8.59 22.04
C SER A 135 -9.15 8.38 20.53
N MET A 136 -9.88 7.42 19.97
CA MET A 136 -9.66 6.97 18.59
C MET A 136 -10.54 7.68 17.56
N ALA A 137 -11.72 8.16 17.91
CA ALA A 137 -12.58 8.91 16.99
C ALA A 137 -11.93 10.21 16.48
N PRO A 138 -11.28 11.04 17.32
CA PRO A 138 -10.56 12.23 16.85
C PRO A 138 -9.41 11.89 15.89
N LEU A 139 -8.67 10.80 16.15
CA LEU A 139 -7.61 10.33 15.26
C LEU A 139 -8.19 9.86 13.90
N ALA A 140 -9.30 9.13 13.90
CA ALA A 140 -9.99 8.77 12.67
C ALA A 140 -10.48 9.99 11.89
N GLN A 141 -10.98 11.01 12.60
CA GLN A 141 -11.44 12.26 12.02
C GLN A 141 -10.30 13.04 11.36
N SER A 142 -9.11 13.10 11.97
CA SER A 142 -7.94 13.78 11.40
C SER A 142 -7.46 13.12 10.11
N LEU A 143 -7.66 11.80 9.97
CA LEU A 143 -7.42 11.06 8.72
C LEU A 143 -8.47 11.32 7.64
N GLY A 144 -9.63 11.89 7.98
CA GLY A 144 -10.77 12.07 7.08
C GLY A 144 -11.67 10.84 6.98
N ALA A 145 -11.55 9.89 7.91
CA ALA A 145 -12.40 8.71 7.96
C ALA A 145 -13.85 9.06 8.30
N THR A 146 -14.76 8.32 7.70
CA THR A 146 -16.20 8.37 8.04
C THR A 146 -16.54 7.38 9.13
N HIS A 147 -15.78 6.30 9.22
CA HIS A 147 -15.96 5.22 10.17
C HIS A 147 -14.61 4.82 10.76
N ALA A 148 -14.62 4.46 12.04
CA ALA A 148 -13.46 3.87 12.71
C ALA A 148 -13.80 2.48 13.22
N ILE A 149 -12.85 1.56 13.09
CA ILE A 149 -12.91 0.22 13.67
C ILE A 149 -11.80 0.14 14.69
N ILE A 150 -12.19 -0.08 15.94
CA ILE A 150 -11.27 -0.30 17.05
C ILE A 150 -11.57 -1.65 17.70
N GLY A 151 -10.53 -2.28 18.22
CA GLY A 151 -10.65 -3.60 18.80
C GLY A 151 -9.81 -3.78 20.06
N MET A 152 -10.15 -4.79 20.82
CA MET A 152 -9.32 -5.32 21.90
C MET A 152 -9.29 -6.83 21.82
N PHE A 153 -8.24 -7.46 22.32
CA PHE A 153 -8.16 -8.91 22.40
C PHE A 153 -7.56 -9.36 23.74
N GLN A 154 -7.85 -10.60 24.10
CA GLN A 154 -7.32 -11.28 25.27
C GLN A 154 -6.97 -12.72 24.90
N LYS A 155 -5.79 -13.19 25.29
CA LYS A 155 -5.45 -14.62 25.20
C LYS A 155 -6.20 -15.40 26.28
N THR A 156 -6.90 -16.47 25.89
CA THR A 156 -7.72 -17.33 26.76
C THR A 156 -7.10 -18.71 27.00
N GLY A 157 -5.79 -18.83 26.78
CA GLY A 157 -5.03 -20.07 26.94
C GLY A 157 -3.76 -20.04 26.08
N PRO A 158 -3.14 -21.20 25.81
CA PRO A 158 -1.94 -21.29 24.97
C PRO A 158 -2.18 -20.84 23.53
N THR A 159 -3.37 -21.13 22.99
CA THR A 159 -3.75 -20.81 21.60
C THR A 159 -5.04 -19.99 21.51
N GLY A 160 -5.89 -19.99 22.53
CA GLY A 160 -7.19 -19.32 22.49
C GLY A 160 -7.10 -17.79 22.47
N LEU A 161 -7.95 -17.16 21.67
CA LEU A 161 -8.14 -15.72 21.59
C LEU A 161 -9.62 -15.38 21.71
N ARG A 162 -9.91 -14.35 22.51
CA ARG A 162 -11.20 -13.66 22.53
C ARG A 162 -10.95 -12.22 22.15
N TYR A 163 -11.76 -11.65 21.26
CA TYR A 163 -11.61 -10.26 20.87
C TYR A 163 -12.95 -9.58 20.66
N PHE A 164 -12.92 -8.27 20.84
CA PHE A 164 -14.07 -7.39 20.77
C PHE A 164 -13.82 -6.29 19.76
N ILE A 165 -14.84 -5.91 19.02
CA ILE A 165 -14.77 -4.85 18.01
C ILE A 165 -15.88 -3.84 18.24
N LYS A 166 -15.52 -2.56 18.13
CA LYS A 166 -16.43 -1.43 18.09
C LYS A 166 -16.33 -0.75 16.73
N ILE A 167 -17.49 -0.37 16.19
CA ILE A 167 -17.59 0.36 14.93
C ILE A 167 -18.18 1.73 15.26
N ILE A 168 -17.43 2.78 14.96
CA ILE A 168 -17.75 4.15 15.32
C ILE A 168 -18.14 4.91 14.05
N ASP A 169 -19.27 5.61 14.09
CA ASP A 169 -19.54 6.73 13.17
C ASP A 169 -18.69 7.91 13.62
N VAL A 170 -17.72 8.32 12.81
CA VAL A 170 -16.73 9.34 13.20
C VAL A 170 -17.39 10.72 13.30
N LYS A 171 -18.37 11.01 12.45
CA LYS A 171 -19.04 12.31 12.42
C LYS A 171 -19.88 12.52 13.67
N GLU A 172 -20.67 11.52 14.04
CA GLU A 172 -21.56 11.58 15.20
C GLU A 172 -20.86 11.09 16.49
N SER A 173 -19.61 10.62 16.38
CA SER A 173 -18.78 10.08 17.47
C SER A 173 -19.50 9.06 18.35
N ARG A 174 -20.30 8.18 17.71
CA ARG A 174 -21.13 7.17 18.39
C ARG A 174 -20.90 5.78 17.84
N LEU A 175 -21.16 4.77 18.66
CA LEU A 175 -21.15 3.38 18.22
C LEU A 175 -22.33 3.10 17.28
N LEU A 176 -22.06 2.40 16.17
CA LEU A 176 -23.08 1.93 15.23
C LEU A 176 -23.79 0.66 15.70
N SER A 177 -23.13 -0.13 16.56
CA SER A 177 -23.70 -1.32 17.19
C SER A 177 -23.09 -1.51 18.58
N PRO A 178 -23.71 -2.35 19.44
CA PRO A 178 -23.02 -2.89 20.60
C PRO A 178 -21.67 -3.52 20.20
N PRO A 179 -20.69 -3.58 21.12
CA PRO A 179 -19.43 -4.27 20.87
C PRO A 179 -19.68 -5.71 20.41
N GLN A 180 -19.02 -6.10 19.34
CA GLN A 180 -19.15 -7.43 18.74
C GLN A 180 -18.04 -8.31 19.30
N GLU A 181 -18.40 -9.52 19.71
CA GLU A 181 -17.48 -10.48 20.31
C GLU A 181 -17.22 -11.65 19.38
N PHE A 182 -15.96 -12.07 19.31
CA PHE A 182 -15.52 -13.20 18.54
C PHE A 182 -14.51 -14.03 19.33
N ALA A 183 -14.45 -15.32 19.00
CA ALA A 183 -13.44 -16.25 19.51
C ALA A 183 -12.64 -16.81 18.32
N SER A 184 -11.33 -16.96 18.51
CA SER A 184 -10.41 -17.51 17.52
C SER A 184 -9.30 -18.27 18.22
N GLU A 185 -8.43 -18.88 17.43
CA GLU A 185 -7.19 -19.48 17.89
C GLU A 185 -5.99 -18.85 17.16
N MET A 186 -4.83 -18.84 17.80
CA MET A 186 -3.52 -18.51 17.23
C MET A 186 -2.99 -19.68 16.38
N THR A 187 -3.81 -20.13 15.45
CA THR A 187 -3.55 -21.23 14.51
C THR A 187 -3.88 -20.76 13.10
N ASP A 188 -3.71 -21.64 12.10
CA ASP A 188 -4.02 -21.30 10.70
C ASP A 188 -5.50 -20.90 10.50
N ARG A 189 -6.38 -21.23 11.45
CA ARG A 189 -7.79 -20.79 11.48
C ARG A 189 -7.98 -19.32 11.85
N PHE A 190 -6.93 -18.62 12.29
CA PHE A 190 -7.00 -17.20 12.67
C PHE A 190 -7.66 -16.34 11.59
N LEU A 191 -7.28 -16.56 10.33
CA LEU A 191 -7.76 -15.78 9.19
C LEU A 191 -9.19 -16.13 8.78
N ASP A 192 -9.66 -17.36 9.05
CA ASP A 192 -11.04 -17.77 8.80
C ASP A 192 -12.00 -16.93 9.65
N VAL A 193 -11.69 -16.77 10.94
CA VAL A 193 -12.49 -15.94 11.84
C VAL A 193 -12.41 -14.46 11.45
N MET A 194 -11.28 -13.99 10.92
CA MET A 194 -11.19 -12.61 10.39
C MET A 194 -12.16 -12.38 9.21
N GLY A 195 -12.38 -13.39 8.38
CA GLY A 195 -13.37 -13.33 7.29
C GLY A 195 -14.80 -13.15 7.80
N ASP A 196 -15.19 -13.89 8.85
CA ASP A 196 -16.51 -13.76 9.47
C ASP A 196 -16.67 -12.43 10.22
N THR A 197 -15.62 -11.97 10.88
CA THR A 197 -15.55 -10.63 11.47
C THR A 197 -15.76 -9.54 10.43
N ALA A 198 -15.09 -9.64 9.27
CA ALA A 198 -15.30 -8.70 8.17
C ALA A 198 -16.75 -8.71 7.67
N LYS A 199 -17.40 -9.88 7.54
CA LYS A 199 -18.84 -9.97 7.20
C LYS A 199 -19.71 -9.23 8.23
N SER A 200 -19.43 -9.40 9.52
CA SER A 200 -20.18 -8.74 10.60
C SER A 200 -20.01 -7.21 10.57
N ILE A 201 -18.78 -6.75 10.33
CA ILE A 201 -18.47 -5.33 10.12
C ILE A 201 -19.28 -4.78 8.94
N LEU A 202 -19.23 -5.44 7.79
CA LEU A 202 -19.96 -5.00 6.58
C LEU A 202 -21.48 -4.97 6.81
N LYS A 203 -22.03 -5.96 7.52
CA LYS A 203 -23.44 -6.00 7.92
C LYS A 203 -23.81 -4.82 8.81
N THR A 204 -22.92 -4.38 9.68
CA THR A 204 -23.16 -3.26 10.60
C THR A 204 -23.08 -1.91 9.91
N LEU A 205 -22.14 -1.77 8.98
CA LEU A 205 -22.00 -0.57 8.16
C LEU A 205 -23.21 -0.34 7.24
N ASN A 206 -24.02 -1.38 7.01
CA ASN A 206 -25.33 -1.45 6.35
C ASN A 206 -25.69 -0.31 5.38
N SER A 207 -24.77 0.05 4.50
CA SER A 207 -25.14 0.81 3.32
C SER A 207 -25.70 -0.22 2.35
N SER A 208 -26.98 -0.08 2.00
CA SER A 208 -27.76 -0.94 1.08
C SER A 208 -27.13 -1.15 -0.31
N LYS A 209 -25.91 -0.67 -0.53
CA LYS A 209 -25.15 -0.64 -1.79
C LYS A 209 -23.81 -1.39 -1.73
N ILE A 210 -23.39 -1.91 -0.56
CA ILE A 210 -22.15 -2.71 -0.44
C ILE A 210 -22.52 -4.19 -0.64
N LYS A 211 -22.06 -4.79 -1.74
CA LYS A 211 -22.14 -6.24 -1.92
C LYS A 211 -21.07 -6.88 -1.04
N VAL A 212 -21.49 -7.68 -0.05
CA VAL A 212 -20.59 -8.51 0.74
C VAL A 212 -20.03 -9.59 -0.20
N PRO A 213 -18.72 -9.58 -0.50
CA PRO A 213 -18.14 -10.63 -1.32
C PRO A 213 -18.12 -11.96 -0.54
N SER A 214 -18.14 -13.09 -1.26
CA SER A 214 -17.71 -14.35 -0.64
C SER A 214 -16.22 -14.24 -0.35
N PHE A 215 -15.84 -14.47 0.90
CA PHE A 215 -14.43 -14.52 1.33
C PHE A 215 -13.85 -15.93 1.18
N GLU A 216 -14.60 -16.93 0.71
CA GLU A 216 -14.16 -18.33 0.61
C GLU A 216 -12.85 -18.48 -0.17
N LYS A 217 -12.73 -17.82 -1.33
CA LYS A 217 -11.49 -17.83 -2.14
C LYS A 217 -10.30 -17.12 -1.49
N TYR A 218 -10.57 -16.16 -0.61
CA TYR A 218 -9.53 -15.51 0.17
C TYR A 218 -9.01 -16.48 1.23
N LEU A 219 -9.91 -17.22 1.88
CA LEU A 219 -9.59 -18.19 2.90
C LEU A 219 -8.88 -19.44 2.35
N GLU A 220 -9.21 -19.87 1.14
CA GLU A 220 -8.53 -20.95 0.42
C GLU A 220 -7.03 -20.66 0.14
N GLN A 221 -6.62 -19.39 0.18
CA GLN A 221 -5.24 -18.96 -0.05
C GLN A 221 -4.56 -18.48 1.23
N ASN A 222 -5.16 -18.73 2.41
CA ASN A 222 -4.66 -18.24 3.66
C ASN A 222 -3.23 -18.76 3.93
N PRO A 223 -2.30 -17.87 4.32
CA PRO A 223 -1.00 -18.29 4.81
C PRO A 223 -1.13 -19.07 6.12
N SER A 224 -0.06 -19.78 6.50
CA SER A 224 0.06 -20.25 7.88
C SER A 224 0.09 -19.07 8.84
N TYR A 225 -0.35 -19.29 10.08
CA TYR A 225 -0.33 -18.26 11.12
C TYR A 225 1.08 -17.73 11.37
N GLU A 226 2.10 -18.60 11.27
CA GLU A 226 3.49 -18.18 11.39
C GLU A 226 3.92 -17.24 10.26
N ALA A 227 3.58 -17.57 9.01
CA ALA A 227 3.84 -16.70 7.86
C ALA A 227 3.13 -15.35 8.01
N PHE A 228 1.89 -15.36 8.53
CA PHE A 228 1.16 -14.14 8.87
C PHE A 228 1.88 -13.29 9.93
N ARG A 229 2.40 -13.90 11.00
CA ARG A 229 3.16 -13.16 12.02
C ARG A 229 4.44 -12.53 11.47
N TYR A 230 5.18 -13.25 10.61
CA TYR A 230 6.35 -12.66 9.94
C TYR A 230 5.96 -11.49 9.04
N TYR A 231 4.86 -11.62 8.32
CA TYR A 231 4.33 -10.54 7.50
C TYR A 231 4.00 -9.28 8.33
N VAL A 232 3.31 -9.42 9.46
CA VAL A 232 2.98 -8.28 10.33
C VAL A 232 4.24 -7.59 10.87
N LYS A 233 5.26 -8.36 11.27
CA LYS A 233 6.58 -7.81 11.66
C LYS A 233 7.28 -7.05 10.52
N GLY A 234 7.07 -7.49 9.28
CA GLY A 234 7.54 -6.77 8.10
C GLY A 234 6.80 -5.44 7.90
N ILE A 235 5.48 -5.42 8.10
CA ILE A 235 4.66 -4.20 8.04
C ILE A 235 5.13 -3.18 9.09
N GLU A 236 5.29 -3.62 10.34
CA GLU A 236 5.82 -2.81 11.45
C GLU A 236 7.13 -2.07 11.09
N LYS A 237 7.99 -2.76 10.34
CA LYS A 237 9.31 -2.26 9.93
C LYS A 237 9.33 -1.53 8.60
N SER A 238 8.19 -1.39 7.94
CA SER A 238 8.11 -0.75 6.62
C SER A 238 7.06 0.34 6.54
N LEU A 239 6.68 0.93 7.69
CA LEU A 239 5.73 2.03 7.80
C LEU A 239 6.24 3.31 7.10
N LEU A 240 7.55 3.53 7.13
CA LEU A 240 8.20 4.76 6.68
C LEU A 240 9.45 4.49 5.82
N TYR A 241 9.91 5.51 5.10
CA TYR A 241 11.21 5.56 4.45
C TYR A 241 12.32 5.65 5.51
N ASN A 242 12.74 4.50 6.02
CA ASN A 242 13.93 4.34 6.84
C ASN A 242 14.74 3.16 6.28
N PRO A 243 15.94 3.37 5.70
CA PRO A 243 16.69 2.29 5.06
C PRO A 243 16.97 1.08 5.98
N ALA A 244 17.27 1.33 7.26
CA ALA A 244 17.59 0.27 8.22
C ALA A 244 16.37 -0.57 8.57
N ASP A 245 15.24 0.07 8.88
CA ASP A 245 13.99 -0.66 9.14
C ASP A 245 13.48 -1.37 7.89
N LEU A 246 13.59 -0.76 6.70
CA LEU A 246 13.23 -1.40 5.43
C LEU A 246 14.07 -2.65 5.14
N ALA A 247 15.37 -2.65 5.47
CA ALA A 247 16.19 -3.85 5.37
C ALA A 247 15.71 -4.98 6.30
N ILE A 248 15.30 -4.64 7.53
CA ILE A 248 14.70 -5.59 8.48
C ILE A 248 13.35 -6.10 7.95
N ALA A 249 12.51 -5.21 7.40
CA ALA A 249 11.24 -5.57 6.82
C ALA A 249 11.39 -6.56 5.66
N ARG A 250 12.39 -6.36 4.78
CA ARG A 250 12.71 -7.28 3.69
C ARG A 250 12.99 -8.70 4.22
N ALA A 251 13.78 -8.82 5.29
CA ALA A 251 14.08 -10.12 5.90
C ALA A 251 12.83 -10.78 6.52
N TRP A 252 11.93 -10.00 7.13
CA TRP A 252 10.67 -10.52 7.65
C TRP A 252 9.72 -10.99 6.54
N PHE A 253 9.58 -10.23 5.46
CA PHE A 253 8.77 -10.66 4.32
C PHE A 253 9.37 -11.88 3.62
N GLU A 254 10.69 -11.99 3.54
CA GLU A 254 11.35 -13.20 3.06
C GLU A 254 10.96 -14.43 3.91
N LYS A 255 11.05 -14.34 5.24
CA LYS A 255 10.58 -15.39 6.14
C LYS A 255 9.10 -15.72 5.96
N ALA A 256 8.25 -14.70 5.78
CA ALA A 256 6.82 -14.91 5.51
C ALA A 256 6.59 -15.71 4.22
N THR A 257 7.26 -15.34 3.13
CA THR A 257 7.13 -16.03 1.83
C THR A 257 7.75 -17.42 1.82
N ALA A 258 8.75 -17.68 2.66
CA ALA A 258 9.35 -19.00 2.83
C ALA A 258 8.47 -19.93 3.68
N ALA A 259 7.81 -19.39 4.70
CA ALA A 259 6.87 -20.11 5.56
C ALA A 259 5.55 -20.43 4.85
N SER A 260 5.13 -19.62 3.87
CA SER A 260 3.97 -19.90 3.02
C SER A 260 4.16 -19.35 1.60
N TYR A 261 4.45 -20.25 0.66
CA TYR A 261 4.71 -19.88 -0.74
C TYR A 261 3.48 -19.34 -1.47
N THR A 262 2.27 -19.58 -0.96
CA THR A 262 1.01 -19.06 -1.54
C THR A 262 0.68 -17.66 -1.05
N TYR A 263 1.45 -17.11 -0.10
CA TYR A 263 1.13 -15.84 0.54
C TYR A 263 1.45 -14.63 -0.34
N THR A 264 0.63 -14.42 -1.37
CA THR A 264 0.82 -13.40 -2.40
C THR A 264 0.95 -11.98 -1.82
N THR A 265 0.21 -11.66 -0.76
CA THR A 265 0.30 -10.36 -0.08
C THR A 265 1.71 -10.09 0.48
N ALA A 266 2.38 -11.11 1.04
CA ALA A 266 3.76 -10.96 1.53
C ALA A 266 4.77 -10.73 0.39
N TYR A 267 4.57 -11.37 -0.78
CA TYR A 267 5.37 -11.07 -1.97
C TYR A 267 5.21 -9.62 -2.42
N MET A 268 3.97 -9.11 -2.45
CA MET A 268 3.69 -7.73 -2.86
C MET A 268 4.30 -6.69 -1.91
N GLU A 269 4.31 -6.97 -0.61
CA GLU A 269 4.96 -6.10 0.37
C GLU A 269 6.49 -6.18 0.31
N ARG A 270 7.06 -7.37 0.01
CA ARG A 270 8.50 -7.48 -0.29
C ARG A 270 8.89 -6.65 -1.52
N ILE A 271 8.07 -6.69 -2.59
CA ILE A 271 8.25 -5.83 -3.77
C ILE A 271 8.19 -4.36 -3.37
N ARG A 272 7.23 -3.96 -2.54
CA ARG A 272 7.11 -2.57 -2.07
C ARG A 272 8.40 -2.12 -1.38
N VAL A 273 8.89 -2.89 -0.42
CA VAL A 273 10.12 -2.56 0.32
C VAL A 273 11.34 -2.47 -0.60
N LEU A 274 11.50 -3.41 -1.53
CA LEU A 274 12.59 -3.37 -2.51
C LEU A 274 12.52 -2.10 -3.36
N MET A 275 11.32 -1.69 -3.79
CA MET A 275 11.16 -0.48 -4.59
C MET A 275 11.30 0.81 -3.77
N MET A 276 10.98 0.80 -2.47
CA MET A 276 11.28 1.92 -1.57
C MET A 276 12.80 2.08 -1.41
N LEU A 277 13.52 0.99 -1.18
CA LEU A 277 14.99 1.00 -1.13
C LEU A 277 15.58 1.46 -2.46
N ALA A 278 15.06 0.99 -3.60
CA ALA A 278 15.51 1.41 -4.92
C ALA A 278 15.27 2.90 -5.15
N LEU A 279 14.15 3.46 -4.66
CA LEU A 279 13.92 4.90 -4.74
C LEU A 279 14.99 5.67 -3.95
N ILE A 280 15.28 5.26 -2.70
CA ILE A 280 16.31 5.89 -1.87
C ILE A 280 17.67 5.85 -2.57
N ASP A 281 18.09 4.65 -3.01
CA ASP A 281 19.38 4.46 -3.68
C ASP A 281 19.48 5.27 -4.97
N ARG A 282 18.38 5.36 -5.76
CA ARG A 282 18.35 6.19 -6.96
C ARG A 282 18.49 7.68 -6.65
N LEU A 283 17.83 8.18 -5.61
CA LEU A 283 17.96 9.58 -5.17
C LEU A 283 19.38 9.91 -4.68
N GLN A 284 20.11 8.90 -4.23
CA GLN A 284 21.53 8.99 -3.84
C GLN A 284 22.50 8.73 -5.00
N GLY A 285 22.00 8.51 -6.22
CA GLY A 285 22.84 8.21 -7.39
C GLY A 285 23.56 6.86 -7.28
N LYS A 286 23.02 5.90 -6.52
CA LYS A 286 23.53 4.52 -6.43
C LYS A 286 22.92 3.63 -7.51
N ASP A 287 23.53 2.48 -7.76
CA ASP A 287 22.96 1.46 -8.64
C ASP A 287 21.79 0.74 -7.96
N ILE A 288 20.66 0.65 -8.66
CA ILE A 288 19.41 0.05 -8.19
C ILE A 288 19.08 -1.26 -8.90
N SER A 289 19.92 -1.69 -9.85
CA SER A 289 19.63 -2.80 -10.76
C SER A 289 19.34 -4.09 -10.00
N LEU A 290 20.05 -4.35 -8.90
CA LEU A 290 19.81 -5.53 -8.06
C LEU A 290 18.42 -5.50 -7.39
N LEU A 291 18.03 -4.36 -6.81
CA LEU A 291 16.75 -4.21 -6.12
C LEU A 291 15.58 -4.32 -7.10
N VAL A 292 15.69 -3.66 -8.26
CA VAL A 292 14.66 -3.68 -9.31
C VAL A 292 14.54 -5.07 -9.93
N SER A 293 15.65 -5.75 -10.21
CA SER A 293 15.61 -7.12 -10.78
C SER A 293 15.02 -8.14 -9.81
N GLU A 294 15.31 -8.02 -8.51
CA GLU A 294 14.67 -8.85 -7.48
C GLU A 294 13.16 -8.59 -7.40
N ALA A 295 12.75 -7.32 -7.38
CA ALA A 295 11.34 -6.94 -7.40
C ALA A 295 10.60 -7.50 -8.64
N GLN A 296 11.22 -7.42 -9.82
CA GLN A 296 10.70 -8.01 -11.05
C GLN A 296 10.53 -9.52 -10.96
N LYS A 297 11.54 -10.23 -10.43
CA LYS A 297 11.48 -11.68 -10.23
C LYS A 297 10.32 -12.07 -9.32
N LEU A 298 10.14 -11.37 -8.20
CA LEU A 298 9.03 -11.61 -7.26
C LEU A 298 7.67 -11.32 -7.91
N LEU A 299 7.57 -10.29 -8.75
CA LEU A 299 6.35 -9.98 -9.49
C LEU A 299 5.99 -11.10 -10.49
N GLN A 300 6.97 -11.72 -11.13
CA GLN A 300 6.74 -12.88 -12.01
C GLN A 300 6.33 -14.13 -11.21
N MET A 301 6.96 -14.35 -10.05
CA MET A 301 6.63 -15.47 -9.16
C MET A 301 5.20 -15.38 -8.62
N SER A 302 4.82 -14.21 -8.10
CA SER A 302 3.46 -13.97 -7.57
C SER A 302 2.37 -14.16 -8.63
N LYS A 303 2.59 -13.70 -9.87
CA LYS A 303 1.69 -13.96 -11.01
C LYS A 303 1.55 -15.46 -11.27
N THR A 304 2.66 -16.18 -11.35
CA THR A 304 2.65 -17.63 -11.64
C THR A 304 1.93 -18.42 -10.55
N GLN A 305 2.09 -18.03 -9.29
CA GLN A 305 1.40 -18.65 -8.15
C GLN A 305 -0.11 -18.36 -8.17
N ALA A 306 -0.53 -17.14 -8.48
CA ALA A 306 -1.94 -16.76 -8.61
C ALA A 306 -2.66 -17.51 -9.76
N PHE A 307 -1.95 -17.85 -10.85
CA PHE A 307 -2.51 -18.66 -11.94
C PHE A 307 -2.60 -20.16 -11.61
N LYS A 308 -1.71 -20.69 -10.76
CA LYS A 308 -1.76 -22.09 -10.31
C LYS A 308 -2.90 -22.38 -9.34
N SER A 309 -3.39 -21.37 -8.61
CA SER A 309 -4.52 -21.51 -7.67
C SER A 309 -5.92 -21.40 -8.32
N GLY A 310 -6.05 -21.63 -9.64
CA GLY A 310 -7.35 -21.84 -10.32
C GLY A 310 -8.24 -20.60 -10.49
N GLY A 311 -7.80 -19.41 -10.06
CA GLY A 311 -8.56 -18.18 -10.20
C GLY A 311 -8.36 -17.51 -11.56
N SER A 312 -9.23 -17.77 -12.55
CA SER A 312 -9.30 -16.95 -13.76
C SER A 312 -9.90 -15.57 -13.45
N SER A 313 -9.16 -14.72 -12.74
CA SER A 313 -9.58 -13.34 -12.53
C SER A 313 -9.17 -12.50 -13.73
N LYS A 314 -10.03 -12.49 -14.77
CA LYS A 314 -9.90 -11.57 -15.93
C LYS A 314 -10.23 -10.11 -15.58
N LYS A 315 -10.49 -9.77 -14.32
CA LYS A 315 -10.78 -8.40 -13.87
C LYS A 315 -10.28 -8.18 -12.44
N ASN A 316 -9.55 -7.08 -12.23
CA ASN A 316 -9.14 -6.47 -10.95
C ASN A 316 -7.65 -6.58 -10.57
N THR A 317 -6.71 -6.52 -11.52
CA THR A 317 -5.28 -6.36 -11.20
C THR A 317 -4.82 -4.90 -11.08
N LEU A 318 -5.74 -3.93 -11.09
CA LEU A 318 -5.40 -2.50 -11.18
C LEU A 318 -6.15 -1.55 -10.24
N ASP A 319 -6.96 -2.08 -9.32
CA ASP A 319 -7.48 -1.30 -8.20
C ASP A 319 -6.70 -1.71 -6.95
N TRP A 320 -5.49 -1.20 -6.75
CA TRP A 320 -5.00 -0.95 -5.38
C TRP A 320 -3.95 0.18 -5.37
N PRO A 321 -4.29 1.39 -4.89
CA PRO A 321 -3.37 2.54 -4.89
C PRO A 321 -2.20 2.43 -3.90
N ILE A 322 -2.06 1.33 -3.14
CA ILE A 322 -1.19 1.28 -1.94
C ILE A 322 -0.19 0.10 -1.96
N SER A 323 -0.22 -0.74 -2.98
CA SER A 323 0.66 -1.92 -3.07
C SER A 323 2.04 -1.60 -3.65
N GLY A 324 3.00 -2.53 -3.52
CA GLY A 324 4.31 -2.45 -4.19
C GLY A 324 4.24 -2.23 -5.71
N LEU A 325 3.10 -2.54 -6.35
CA LEU A 325 2.86 -2.25 -7.76
C LEU A 325 2.85 -0.75 -8.05
N ARG A 326 2.44 0.10 -7.09
CA ARG A 326 2.47 1.57 -7.23
C ARG A 326 3.88 2.06 -7.53
N LEU A 327 4.84 1.67 -6.69
CA LEU A 327 6.23 2.07 -6.82
C LEU A 327 6.87 1.49 -8.08
N PHE A 328 6.51 0.24 -8.41
CA PHE A 328 6.98 -0.42 -9.61
C PHE A 328 6.50 0.30 -10.90
N LEU A 329 5.20 0.59 -11.02
CA LEU A 329 4.64 1.33 -12.15
C LEU A 329 5.16 2.77 -12.21
N GLY A 330 5.28 3.43 -11.04
CA GLY A 330 5.86 4.76 -10.96
C GLY A 330 7.30 4.80 -11.51
N TYR A 331 8.09 3.77 -11.21
CA TYR A 331 9.43 3.60 -11.78
C TYR A 331 9.41 3.39 -13.30
N GLU A 332 8.53 2.55 -13.83
CA GLU A 332 8.40 2.35 -15.28
C GLU A 332 8.03 3.64 -16.03
N PHE A 333 7.07 4.40 -15.49
CA PHE A 333 6.69 5.70 -16.04
C PHE A 333 7.82 6.73 -15.95
N TYR A 334 8.57 6.75 -14.85
CA TYR A 334 9.74 7.60 -14.71
C TYR A 334 10.79 7.30 -15.79
N VAL A 335 11.19 6.03 -15.95
CA VAL A 335 12.22 5.64 -16.93
C VAL A 335 11.78 6.00 -18.34
N THR A 336 10.53 5.72 -18.67
CA THR A 336 9.95 6.07 -19.98
C THR A 336 9.96 7.58 -20.20
N GLY A 337 9.51 8.36 -19.20
CA GLY A 337 9.45 9.81 -19.26
C GLY A 337 10.81 10.46 -19.43
N VAL A 338 11.83 10.01 -18.70
CA VAL A 338 13.22 10.48 -18.86
C VAL A 338 13.77 10.12 -20.24
N GLY A 339 13.47 8.93 -20.75
CA GLY A 339 13.85 8.53 -22.11
C GLY A 339 13.27 9.49 -23.17
N ARG A 340 11.98 9.81 -23.08
CA ARG A 340 11.30 10.78 -23.96
C ARG A 340 11.85 12.20 -23.82
N PHE A 341 12.19 12.61 -22.59
CA PHE A 341 12.79 13.91 -22.34
C PHE A 341 14.13 14.04 -23.06
N ASN A 342 14.99 13.02 -22.96
CA ASN A 342 16.31 13.01 -23.58
C ASN A 342 16.27 12.97 -25.12
N THR A 343 15.17 12.50 -25.72
CA THR A 343 14.97 12.51 -27.18
C THR A 343 14.24 13.76 -27.69
N GLY A 344 14.00 14.76 -26.84
CA GLY A 344 13.31 16.01 -27.20
C GLY A 344 11.78 15.90 -27.30
N GLN A 345 11.20 14.76 -26.92
CA GLN A 345 9.75 14.52 -26.94
C GLN A 345 9.09 15.05 -25.65
N HIS A 346 9.17 16.36 -25.41
CA HIS A 346 8.82 16.97 -24.13
C HIS A 346 7.35 16.81 -23.72
N GLU A 347 6.40 16.81 -24.67
CA GLU A 347 4.97 16.62 -24.37
C GLU A 347 4.70 15.18 -23.86
N GLU A 348 5.22 14.17 -24.56
CA GLU A 348 5.14 12.78 -24.13
C GLU A 348 5.86 12.56 -22.78
N ALA A 349 7.05 13.15 -22.63
CA ALA A 349 7.80 13.11 -21.38
C ALA A 349 6.97 13.68 -20.22
N SER A 350 6.33 14.84 -20.42
CA SER A 350 5.48 15.49 -19.41
C SER A 350 4.31 14.58 -18.99
N SER A 351 3.68 13.90 -19.95
CA SER A 351 2.59 12.95 -19.66
C SER A 351 3.07 11.79 -18.79
N TYR A 352 4.19 11.15 -19.15
CA TYR A 352 4.73 10.02 -18.40
C TYR A 352 5.24 10.42 -17.01
N LEU A 353 5.94 11.54 -16.89
CA LEU A 353 6.46 12.04 -15.62
C LEU A 353 5.34 12.52 -14.69
N SER A 354 4.26 13.06 -15.24
CA SER A 354 3.06 13.40 -14.46
C SER A 354 2.44 12.16 -13.82
N GLU A 355 2.41 11.04 -14.53
CA GLU A 355 1.88 9.78 -14.02
C GLU A 355 2.82 9.14 -13.00
N ALA A 356 4.14 9.18 -13.24
CA ALA A 356 5.14 8.77 -12.25
C ALA A 356 4.98 9.54 -10.94
N ARG A 357 4.88 10.88 -11.00
CA ARG A 357 4.66 11.76 -9.84
C ARG A 357 3.32 11.51 -9.17
N ARG A 358 2.27 11.19 -9.93
CA ARG A 358 0.94 10.86 -9.38
C ARG A 358 0.99 9.59 -8.56
N LEU A 359 1.74 8.58 -9.00
CA LEU A 359 1.88 7.30 -8.31
C LEU A 359 2.87 7.36 -7.15
N VAL A 360 3.98 8.07 -7.32
CA VAL A 360 5.06 8.15 -6.32
C VAL A 360 5.40 9.62 -6.09
N PRO A 361 4.57 10.35 -5.34
CA PRO A 361 4.78 11.78 -5.09
C PRO A 361 6.06 12.07 -4.31
N GLU A 362 6.61 11.10 -3.60
CA GLU A 362 7.91 11.19 -2.95
C GLU A 362 9.12 11.02 -3.91
N ASP A 363 8.89 10.83 -5.22
CA ASP A 363 9.94 10.74 -6.24
C ASP A 363 10.41 12.13 -6.72
N ALA A 364 11.44 12.65 -6.06
CA ALA A 364 12.00 13.96 -6.37
C ALA A 364 12.57 14.08 -7.80
N LEU A 365 13.13 12.99 -8.35
CA LEU A 365 13.68 13.02 -9.71
C LEU A 365 12.55 13.13 -10.74
N ALA A 366 11.47 12.37 -10.58
CA ALA A 366 10.30 12.50 -11.46
C ALA A 366 9.76 13.94 -11.46
N ARG A 367 9.69 14.59 -10.28
CA ARG A 367 9.28 15.99 -10.14
C ARG A 367 10.24 16.96 -10.82
N ALA A 368 11.55 16.80 -10.63
CA ALA A 368 12.55 17.68 -11.22
C ALA A 368 12.55 17.59 -12.75
N PHE A 369 12.43 16.38 -13.31
CA PHE A 369 12.27 16.21 -14.76
C PHE A 369 10.94 16.79 -15.26
N LEU A 370 9.83 16.59 -14.53
CA LEU A 370 8.53 17.17 -14.88
C LEU A 370 8.60 18.70 -14.92
N ALA A 371 9.28 19.32 -13.96
CA ALA A 371 9.49 20.76 -13.92
C ALA A 371 10.20 21.30 -15.17
N LYS A 372 11.12 20.51 -15.76
CA LYS A 372 11.84 20.85 -17.00
C LYS A 372 10.98 20.68 -18.26
N THR A 373 9.77 20.09 -18.18
CA THR A 373 8.86 19.90 -19.33
C THR A 373 7.77 20.98 -19.48
N GLY A 374 7.54 21.85 -18.48
CA GLY A 374 6.63 23.00 -18.55
C GLY A 374 5.37 22.94 -17.67
N GLY A 375 4.70 24.10 -17.47
CA GLY A 375 3.36 24.22 -16.85
C GLY A 375 3.30 24.43 -15.32
N ARG A 376 4.24 23.89 -14.53
CA ARG A 376 4.34 24.06 -13.05
C ARG A 376 5.78 23.98 -12.52
N ALA A 377 6.72 24.52 -13.29
CA ALA A 377 8.16 24.29 -13.08
C ALA A 377 8.65 24.66 -11.67
N SER A 378 8.22 25.82 -11.14
CA SER A 378 8.69 26.29 -9.84
C SER A 378 8.17 25.45 -8.66
N GLU A 379 6.89 25.08 -8.63
CA GLU A 379 6.32 24.28 -7.53
C GLU A 379 6.91 22.87 -7.48
N GLU A 380 6.98 22.19 -8.63
CA GLU A 380 7.51 20.83 -8.70
C GLU A 380 9.00 20.79 -8.34
N MET A 381 9.76 21.80 -8.78
CA MET A 381 11.17 21.91 -8.41
C MET A 381 11.35 22.19 -6.91
N MET A 382 10.59 23.13 -6.32
CA MET A 382 10.67 23.40 -4.87
C MET A 382 10.37 22.14 -4.04
N ARG A 383 9.33 21.39 -4.40
CA ARG A 383 9.01 20.12 -3.71
C ARG A 383 10.10 19.07 -3.92
N ALA A 384 10.66 18.96 -5.12
CA ALA A 384 11.79 18.07 -5.38
C ALA A 384 13.00 18.43 -4.49
N THR A 385 13.33 19.71 -4.37
CA THR A 385 14.45 20.19 -3.55
C THR A 385 14.22 19.92 -2.07
N ASN A 386 12.98 20.03 -1.60
CA ASN A 386 12.64 19.66 -0.22
C ASN A 386 12.87 18.18 0.10
N ILE A 387 12.79 17.30 -0.90
CA ILE A 387 13.03 15.86 -0.76
C ILE A 387 14.50 15.51 -0.95
N THR A 388 15.20 16.12 -1.91
CA THR A 388 16.62 15.88 -2.12
C THR A 388 17.33 17.13 -2.66
N ASN A 389 18.52 17.38 -2.15
CA ASN A 389 19.39 18.45 -2.63
C ASN A 389 20.23 18.03 -3.86
N CYS A 390 20.14 16.76 -4.26
CA CYS A 390 20.95 16.20 -5.34
C CYS A 390 20.22 16.16 -6.68
N LEU A 391 19.51 17.24 -7.01
CA LEU A 391 18.79 17.35 -8.28
C LEU A 391 19.75 17.66 -9.44
N PRO A 392 19.51 17.10 -10.63
CA PRO A 392 20.32 17.33 -11.82
C PRO A 392 20.04 18.66 -12.51
#